data_AF-A0A2S2NRA6-F1
#
_entry.id   AF-A0A2S2NRA6-F1
#
_cell.length_a   1.000
_cell.length_b   1.000
_cell.length_c   1.000
_cell.angle_alpha   90.00
_cell.angle_beta   90.00
_cell.angle_gamma   90.00
#
_symmetry.space_group_name_H-M   'P 1'
#
loop_
_entity.id
_entity.type
_entity.pdbx_description
1 polymer ?
#
loop_
_entity_poly.entity_id
_entity_poly.type
_entity_poly.pdbx_seq_one_letter_code
_entity_poly.pdbx_strand_id
1 'polypeptide(L)'
;KKHNLITSLAMPAFDKKTEMTKVAHLLGVVGTDVPEADLREAMSPHILGVNNYAFIVTNNGFIVTHPDLRPVFGDILKPNYNSIDVTEVELVESDNNAREFDRSILTLRDYIINQTTGDREITVKYHYDNIRRATTAERHYYYSIVEGTPFTVVVALQEKHFGYRVKIPERFQNLNTTRTSLLDFFKDDEWRIHPDWLYCRYAYDDGDNTSFKTPEDELKHFLKRISKTDNTWNKWPPPRFYSESYDCDKELMLSLIYDANMTKGIFTEAKNDTEKKKKTEFEKRFGVTLAFVATHSGLTR
;
A
#
# COMPACT_ATOMS: atom_id res chain seq x y z
N LYS A 1 -5.87 -11.61 19.08
CA LYS A 1 -5.94 -10.13 19.19
C LYS A 1 -5.07 -9.58 18.07
N LYS A 2 -5.60 -8.76 17.16
CA LYS A 2 -4.79 -8.13 16.10
C LYS A 2 -4.07 -6.94 16.73
N HIS A 3 -2.74 -6.96 16.75
CA HIS A 3 -1.95 -5.85 17.28
C HIS A 3 -1.84 -4.79 16.19
N ASN A 4 -2.40 -3.61 16.44
CA ASN A 4 -2.27 -2.47 15.53
C ASN A 4 -1.18 -1.54 16.08
N LEU A 5 -0.18 -1.23 15.26
CA LEU A 5 0.85 -0.25 15.61
C LEU A 5 0.26 1.16 15.50
N ILE A 6 0.57 2.00 16.49
CA ILE A 6 0.14 3.39 16.54
C ILE A 6 1.34 4.28 16.91
N THR A 7 1.34 5.50 16.39
CA THR A 7 2.25 6.57 16.80
C THR A 7 1.41 7.68 17.44
N SER A 8 1.76 8.10 18.65
CA SER A 8 1.02 9.14 19.37
C SER A 8 1.73 10.48 19.30
N LEU A 9 1.02 11.54 18.92
CA LEU A 9 1.46 12.91 19.09
C LEU A 9 0.99 13.40 20.46
N ALA A 10 1.91 13.89 21.29
CA ALA A 10 1.60 14.37 22.64
C ALA A 10 2.00 15.83 22.83
N MET A 11 1.16 16.60 23.52
CA MET A 11 1.40 18.00 23.85
C MET A 11 1.09 18.26 25.34
N PRO A 12 2.01 18.87 26.11
CA PRO A 12 1.76 19.23 27.49
C PRO A 12 0.80 20.43 27.59
N ALA A 13 -0.14 20.35 28.53
CA ALA A 13 -1.08 21.42 28.86
C ALA A 13 -0.64 22.09 30.17
N PHE A 14 -0.49 23.42 30.16
CA PHE A 14 -0.07 24.21 31.32
C PHE A 14 -1.19 25.12 31.82
N ASP A 15 -1.18 25.41 33.12
CA ASP A 15 -2.07 26.39 33.72
C ASP A 15 -1.73 27.78 33.21
N LYS A 16 -2.76 28.53 32.81
CA LYS A 16 -2.65 29.90 32.29
C LYS A 16 -2.86 30.96 33.38
N LYS A 17 -3.11 30.57 34.64
CA LYS A 17 -3.31 31.53 35.73
C LYS A 17 -2.10 32.46 35.87
N THR A 18 -2.37 33.76 35.75
CA THR A 18 -1.39 34.84 35.87
C THR A 18 -1.09 35.13 37.35
N GLU A 19 -0.54 34.16 38.09
CA GLU A 19 0.01 34.46 39.42
C GLU A 19 1.44 34.99 39.32
N MET A 20 1.85 35.86 40.24
CA MET A 20 3.11 36.62 40.22
C MET A 20 4.39 35.76 40.27
N THR A 21 4.26 34.44 40.30
CA THR A 21 5.36 33.47 40.27
C THR A 21 5.63 32.99 38.85
N LYS A 22 6.88 33.08 38.37
CA LYS A 22 7.35 32.58 37.06
C LYS A 22 7.38 31.04 36.92
N VAL A 23 6.45 30.33 37.57
CA VAL A 23 6.40 28.86 37.55
C VAL A 23 5.18 28.44 36.75
N ALA A 24 5.41 27.81 35.59
CA ALA A 24 4.33 27.21 34.80
C ALA A 24 3.96 25.85 35.40
N HIS A 25 2.71 25.71 35.86
CA HIS A 25 2.20 24.44 36.40
C HIS A 25 1.70 23.53 35.27
N LEU A 26 2.25 22.32 35.16
CA LEU A 26 1.76 21.29 34.23
C LEU A 26 0.42 20.74 34.72
N LEU A 27 -0.63 20.86 33.91
CA LEU A 27 -1.96 20.32 34.17
C LEU A 27 -2.09 18.85 33.72
N GLY A 28 -1.41 18.50 32.63
CA GLY A 28 -1.46 17.17 32.04
C GLY A 28 -0.88 17.13 30.64
N VAL A 29 -1.11 16.02 29.93
CA VAL A 29 -0.67 15.80 28.56
C VAL A 29 -1.90 15.39 27.74
N VAL A 30 -2.10 16.06 26.61
CA VAL A 30 -3.10 15.67 25.61
C VAL A 30 -2.38 14.93 24.51
N GLY A 31 -2.97 13.84 24.01
CA GLY A 31 -2.41 13.07 22.92
C GLY A 31 -3.45 12.72 21.86
N THR A 32 -2.98 12.51 20.64
CA THR A 32 -3.77 11.92 19.55
C THR A 32 -2.97 10.80 18.91
N ASP A 33 -3.64 9.71 18.56
CA ASP A 33 -3.02 8.53 17.98
C ASP A 33 -3.16 8.54 16.46
N VAL A 34 -2.11 8.13 15.78
CA VAL A 34 -2.05 7.92 14.33
C VAL A 34 -1.74 6.45 14.08
N PRO A 35 -2.70 5.66 13.56
CA PRO A 35 -2.46 4.29 13.14
C PRO A 35 -1.38 4.17 12.06
N GLU A 36 -0.58 3.11 12.13
CA GLU A 36 0.39 2.80 11.07
C GLU A 36 -0.27 2.56 9.71
N ALA A 37 -1.49 2.00 9.71
CA ALA A 37 -2.26 1.77 8.49
C ALA A 37 -2.54 3.07 7.72
N ASP A 38 -2.83 4.17 8.44
CA ASP A 38 -3.12 5.47 7.85
C ASP A 38 -1.86 6.09 7.23
N LEU A 39 -0.70 5.90 7.88
CA LEU A 39 0.61 6.30 7.32
C LEU A 39 0.93 5.53 6.04
N ARG A 40 0.66 4.22 6.04
CA ARG A 40 0.86 3.34 4.89
C ARG A 40 -0.04 3.71 3.72
N GLU A 41 -1.28 4.06 4.00
CA GLU A 41 -2.22 4.55 2.99
C GLU A 41 -1.75 5.88 2.39
N ALA A 42 -1.30 6.81 3.23
CA ALA A 42 -0.80 8.12 2.79
C ALA A 42 0.42 8.03 1.85
N MET A 43 1.18 6.93 1.89
CA MET A 43 2.31 6.68 0.98
C MET A 43 1.89 6.19 -0.42
N SER A 44 0.60 5.95 -0.66
CA SER A 44 0.02 5.51 -1.94
C SER A 44 0.78 4.37 -2.65
N PRO A 45 0.83 3.15 -2.06
CA PRO A 45 1.62 2.04 -2.60
C PRO A 45 1.30 1.68 -4.06
N HIS A 46 0.04 1.83 -4.47
CA HIS A 46 -0.41 1.54 -5.82
C HIS A 46 0.18 2.49 -6.89
N ILE A 47 0.62 3.69 -6.50
CA ILE A 47 1.32 4.63 -7.40
C ILE A 47 2.77 4.18 -7.61
N LEU A 48 3.41 3.71 -6.54
CA LEU A 48 4.78 3.21 -6.59
C LEU A 48 4.86 1.91 -7.39
N GLY A 49 3.83 1.05 -7.30
CA GLY A 49 3.77 -0.25 -7.95
C GLY A 49 4.30 -1.37 -7.04
N VAL A 50 4.13 -2.62 -7.47
CA VAL A 50 4.29 -3.81 -6.60
C VAL A 50 5.72 -4.10 -6.12
N ASN A 51 6.74 -3.68 -6.88
CA ASN A 51 8.15 -3.92 -6.54
C ASN A 51 8.80 -2.76 -5.79
N ASN A 52 8.11 -1.61 -5.76
CA ASN A 52 8.57 -0.38 -5.16
C ASN A 52 7.79 -0.14 -3.87
N TYR A 53 8.38 0.59 -2.94
CA TYR A 53 7.72 0.87 -1.67
C TYR A 53 8.29 2.12 -1.05
N ALA A 54 7.55 2.65 -0.10
CA ALA A 54 7.99 3.74 0.75
C ALA A 54 7.93 3.29 2.20
N PHE A 55 8.77 3.90 3.02
CA PHE A 55 8.86 3.64 4.44
C PHE A 55 9.24 4.91 5.18
N ILE A 56 8.92 4.95 6.47
CA ILE A 56 9.17 6.10 7.34
C ILE A 56 10.14 5.70 8.43
N VAL A 57 11.14 6.54 8.67
CA VAL A 57 12.18 6.34 9.68
C VAL A 57 12.21 7.52 10.63
N THR A 58 12.48 7.24 11.91
CA THR A 58 12.74 8.26 12.94
C THR A 58 14.13 8.86 12.82
N ASN A 59 14.36 9.99 13.47
CA ASN A 59 15.68 10.60 13.65
C ASN A 59 16.70 9.73 14.42
N ASN A 60 16.30 8.55 14.94
CA ASN A 60 17.22 7.59 15.56
C ASN A 60 17.58 6.42 14.62
N GLY A 61 16.99 6.34 13.42
CA GLY A 61 17.16 5.23 12.48
C GLY A 61 16.14 4.10 12.65
N PHE A 62 15.19 4.24 13.59
CA PHE A 62 14.13 3.24 13.80
C PHE A 62 13.00 3.37 12.78
N ILE A 63 12.51 2.23 12.30
CA ILE A 63 11.41 2.16 11.35
C ILE A 63 10.07 2.43 12.05
N VAL A 64 9.28 3.32 11.47
CA VAL A 64 7.89 3.58 11.86
C VAL A 64 6.94 2.69 11.05
N THR A 65 7.13 2.64 9.73
CA THR A 65 6.38 1.77 8.80
C THR A 65 7.32 1.30 7.69
N HIS A 66 7.26 0.01 7.36
CA HIS A 66 8.03 -0.61 6.28
C HIS A 66 7.34 -1.94 5.88
N PRO A 67 7.31 -2.34 4.59
CA PRO A 67 6.66 -3.59 4.15
C PRO A 67 7.16 -4.85 4.87
N ASP A 68 8.47 -4.93 5.10
CA ASP A 68 9.12 -6.03 5.81
C ASP A 68 9.20 -5.86 7.35
N LEU A 69 8.57 -4.83 7.92
CA LEU A 69 8.48 -4.69 9.38
C LEU A 69 7.58 -5.80 9.95
N ARG A 70 8.15 -6.68 10.79
CA ARG A 70 7.43 -7.81 11.39
C ARG A 70 7.43 -7.70 12.92
N PRO A 71 6.52 -6.90 13.50
CA PRO A 71 6.49 -6.65 14.94
C PRO A 71 5.97 -7.84 15.75
N VAL A 72 5.23 -8.76 15.12
CA VAL A 72 4.58 -9.90 15.77
C VAL A 72 5.22 -11.22 15.30
N PHE A 73 5.34 -12.18 16.21
CA PHE A 73 5.69 -13.56 15.91
C PHE A 73 4.62 -14.50 16.50
N GLY A 74 3.88 -15.19 15.63
CA GLY A 74 2.64 -15.87 16.02
C GLY A 74 1.60 -14.84 16.44
N ASP A 75 1.28 -14.80 17.73
CA ASP A 75 0.39 -13.80 18.36
C ASP A 75 1.10 -12.92 19.40
N ILE A 76 2.42 -13.08 19.53
CA ILE A 76 3.24 -12.41 20.54
C ILE A 76 3.98 -11.25 19.90
N LEU A 77 3.85 -10.07 20.51
CA LEU A 77 4.62 -8.89 20.13
C LEU A 77 6.09 -9.11 20.48
N LYS A 78 6.98 -8.94 19.51
CA LYS A 78 8.41 -9.14 19.72
C LYS A 78 8.94 -8.10 20.73
N PRO A 79 9.85 -8.48 21.64
CA PRO A 79 10.56 -7.49 22.43
C PRO A 79 11.31 -6.54 21.48
N ASN A 80 11.32 -5.24 21.81
CA ASN A 80 12.01 -4.20 21.04
C ASN A 80 11.49 -4.02 19.59
N TYR A 81 10.24 -4.39 19.30
CA TYR A 81 9.63 -4.15 17.98
C TYR A 81 9.64 -2.66 17.57
N ASN A 82 9.73 -1.75 18.54
CA ASN A 82 9.73 -0.30 18.38
C ASN A 82 11.13 0.29 18.16
N SER A 83 12.20 -0.51 18.21
CA SER A 83 13.58 -0.06 17.98
C SER A 83 14.28 -0.87 16.91
N ILE A 84 13.53 -1.35 15.92
CA ILE A 84 14.08 -2.03 14.73
C ILE A 84 14.68 -0.97 13.81
N ASP A 85 15.97 -1.08 13.52
CA ASP A 85 16.72 -0.12 12.70
C ASP A 85 16.59 -0.43 11.20
N VAL A 86 16.69 0.60 10.35
CA VAL A 86 16.69 0.46 8.89
C VAL A 86 17.74 -0.54 8.38
N THR A 87 18.91 -0.58 9.03
CA THR A 87 20.01 -1.49 8.70
C THR A 87 19.68 -2.97 8.93
N GLU A 88 18.71 -3.28 9.78
CA GLU A 88 18.30 -4.66 10.06
C GLU A 88 17.26 -5.19 9.06
N VAL A 89 16.58 -4.29 8.35
CA VAL A 89 15.48 -4.63 7.44
C VAL A 89 15.91 -4.55 5.98
N GLU A 90 16.65 -3.51 5.61
CA GLU A 90 17.19 -3.34 4.27
C GLU A 90 18.48 -4.15 4.11
N LEU A 91 18.39 -5.33 3.49
CA LEU A 91 19.50 -6.26 3.37
C LEU A 91 20.34 -5.94 2.13
N VAL A 92 21.51 -5.34 2.31
CA VAL A 92 22.46 -5.08 1.21
C VAL A 92 23.05 -6.39 0.68
N GLU A 93 23.24 -6.46 -0.64
CA GLU A 93 24.05 -7.51 -1.26
C GLU A 93 25.52 -7.35 -0.87
N SER A 94 25.93 -8.10 0.15
CA SER A 94 27.34 -8.23 0.56
C SER A 94 27.67 -9.67 0.97
N ASP A 95 28.97 -9.95 1.03
CA ASP A 95 29.55 -11.20 1.56
C ASP A 95 29.93 -11.08 3.05
N ASN A 96 29.51 -10.00 3.71
CA ASN A 96 29.79 -9.75 5.12
C ASN A 96 29.07 -10.76 6.02
N ASN A 97 29.58 -10.94 7.24
CA ASN A 97 28.91 -11.80 8.21
C ASN A 97 27.63 -11.16 8.74
N ALA A 98 26.80 -11.96 9.41
CA ALA A 98 25.62 -11.44 10.09
C ALA A 98 26.00 -10.33 11.08
N ARG A 99 25.27 -9.22 11.04
CA ARG A 99 25.48 -7.99 11.86
C ARG A 99 26.73 -7.18 11.50
N GLU A 100 27.40 -7.50 10.40
CA GLU A 100 28.41 -6.63 9.79
C GLU A 100 27.77 -5.87 8.62
N PHE A 101 27.17 -4.73 8.93
CA PHE A 101 26.44 -3.93 7.94
C PHE A 101 27.39 -3.30 6.92
N ASP A 102 26.98 -3.33 5.65
CA ASP A 102 27.73 -2.71 4.57
C ASP A 102 27.80 -1.17 4.75
N ARG A 103 28.88 -0.57 4.27
CA ARG A 103 29.07 0.88 4.38
C ARG A 103 27.99 1.67 3.63
N SER A 104 27.44 1.13 2.55
CA SER A 104 26.38 1.76 1.76
C SER A 104 25.12 2.02 2.59
N ILE A 105 24.62 1.01 3.32
CA ILE A 105 23.42 1.15 4.17
C ILE A 105 23.68 2.02 5.39
N LEU A 106 24.88 1.95 5.98
CA LEU A 106 25.28 2.84 7.08
C LEU A 106 25.30 4.30 6.62
N THR A 107 25.80 4.56 5.41
CA THR A 107 25.83 5.90 4.83
C THR A 107 24.42 6.40 4.52
N LEU A 108 23.53 5.54 3.98
CA LEU A 108 22.12 5.88 3.78
C LEU A 108 21.42 6.20 5.11
N ARG A 109 21.65 5.37 6.14
CA ARG A 109 21.14 5.60 7.49
C ARG A 109 21.60 6.96 8.05
N ASP A 110 22.86 7.32 7.89
CA ASP A 110 23.38 8.61 8.35
C ASP A 110 22.68 9.78 7.65
N TYR A 111 22.42 9.68 6.35
CA TYR A 111 21.65 10.71 5.62
C TYR A 111 20.20 10.83 6.10
N ILE A 112 19.56 9.69 6.39
CA ILE A 112 18.19 9.60 6.90
C ILE A 112 18.08 10.24 8.30
N ILE A 113 19.03 9.92 9.19
CA ILE A 113 19.08 10.42 10.57
C ILE A 113 19.40 11.91 10.62
N ASN A 114 20.32 12.37 9.77
CA ASN A 114 20.63 13.79 9.63
C ASN A 114 19.56 14.57 8.87
N GLN A 115 18.44 13.92 8.51
CA GLN A 115 17.27 14.51 7.83
C GLN A 115 17.64 15.29 6.56
N THR A 116 18.63 14.79 5.82
CA THR A 116 19.04 15.37 4.54
C THR A 116 18.06 14.97 3.44
N THR A 117 18.05 15.70 2.33
CA THR A 117 17.32 15.32 1.12
C THR A 117 18.32 14.87 0.06
N GLY A 118 18.07 13.72 -0.56
CA GLY A 118 18.94 13.19 -1.59
C GLY A 118 18.55 11.80 -2.05
N ASP A 119 19.47 11.16 -2.77
CA ASP A 119 19.27 9.85 -3.34
C ASP A 119 20.53 8.98 -3.29
N ARG A 120 20.33 7.68 -3.21
CA ARG A 120 21.39 6.66 -3.20
C ARG A 120 20.95 5.39 -3.89
N GLU A 121 21.85 4.84 -4.68
CA GLU A 121 21.69 3.54 -5.31
C GLU A 121 22.38 2.47 -4.47
N ILE A 122 21.65 1.40 -4.18
CA ILE A 122 22.14 0.27 -3.39
C ILE A 122 21.57 -1.02 -3.97
N THR A 123 22.44 -2.00 -4.21
CA THR A 123 22.00 -3.35 -4.57
C THR A 123 21.58 -4.10 -3.31
N VAL A 124 20.33 -4.54 -3.26
CA VAL A 124 19.76 -5.20 -2.08
C VAL A 124 19.24 -6.59 -2.39
N LYS A 125 19.32 -7.46 -1.38
CA LYS A 125 18.69 -8.78 -1.31
C LYS A 125 17.30 -8.61 -0.72
N TYR A 126 16.26 -9.02 -1.43
CA TYR A 126 14.91 -9.06 -0.87
C TYR A 126 14.32 -10.46 -0.99
N HIS A 127 13.46 -10.79 -0.04
CA HIS A 127 12.83 -12.10 0.04
C HIS A 127 11.36 -12.04 -0.41
N TYR A 128 10.86 -13.16 -0.91
CA TYR A 128 9.45 -13.33 -1.24
C TYR A 128 9.02 -14.78 -0.94
N ASP A 129 7.73 -15.08 -1.06
CA ASP A 129 7.18 -16.41 -0.74
C ASP A 129 7.51 -16.82 0.71
N ASN A 130 7.22 -15.94 1.69
CA ASN A 130 7.48 -16.18 3.11
C ASN A 130 8.94 -16.57 3.44
N ILE A 131 9.92 -15.85 2.87
CA ILE A 131 11.37 -16.10 3.05
C ILE A 131 11.82 -17.47 2.50
N ARG A 132 11.08 -18.04 1.54
CA ARG A 132 11.52 -19.27 0.85
C ARG A 132 12.43 -18.98 -0.33
N ARG A 133 12.33 -17.76 -0.88
CA ARG A 133 13.08 -17.33 -2.05
C ARG A 133 13.67 -15.96 -1.77
N ALA A 134 14.86 -15.73 -2.31
CA ALA A 134 15.54 -14.45 -2.27
C ALA A 134 16.05 -14.13 -3.67
N THR A 135 16.07 -12.85 -4.01
CA THR A 135 16.68 -12.34 -5.24
C THR A 135 17.35 -11.02 -4.93
N THR A 136 18.25 -10.62 -5.80
CA THR A 136 18.94 -9.34 -5.73
C THR A 136 18.32 -8.37 -6.72
N ALA A 137 18.25 -7.10 -6.34
CA ALA A 137 17.84 -6.02 -7.21
C ALA A 137 18.59 -4.73 -6.85
N GLU A 138 18.93 -4.00 -7.89
CA GLU A 138 19.40 -2.63 -7.79
C GLU A 138 18.21 -1.71 -7.49
N ARG A 139 18.31 -0.99 -6.37
CA ARG A 139 17.28 -0.06 -5.90
C ARG A 139 17.87 1.33 -5.73
N HIS A 140 17.11 2.31 -6.20
CA HIS A 140 17.35 3.72 -6.01
C HIS A 140 16.47 4.23 -4.86
N TYR A 141 17.11 4.61 -3.77
CA TYR A 141 16.50 5.15 -2.57
C TYR A 141 16.48 6.67 -2.66
N TYR A 142 15.30 7.27 -2.64
CA TYR A 142 15.09 8.70 -2.50
C TYR A 142 14.64 8.98 -1.07
N TYR A 143 15.25 9.95 -0.39
CA TYR A 143 14.92 10.26 0.99
C TYR A 143 14.79 11.77 1.20
N SER A 144 13.84 12.16 2.04
CA SER A 144 13.62 13.56 2.42
C SER A 144 12.94 13.67 3.79
N ILE A 145 13.22 14.78 4.48
CA ILE A 145 12.55 15.13 5.73
C ILE A 145 11.05 15.35 5.51
N VAL A 146 10.24 14.92 6.48
CA VAL A 146 8.84 15.34 6.61
C VAL A 146 8.78 16.61 7.44
N GLU A 147 8.49 17.73 6.79
CA GLU A 147 8.52 19.06 7.39
C GLU A 147 7.72 19.12 8.71
N GLY A 148 8.33 19.73 9.74
CA GLY A 148 7.71 19.87 11.06
C GLY A 148 7.71 18.61 11.93
N THR A 149 8.35 17.51 11.49
CA THR A 149 8.43 16.26 12.25
C THR A 149 9.88 15.73 12.34
N PRO A 150 10.18 14.85 13.30
CA PRO A 150 11.47 14.17 13.37
C PRO A 150 11.55 12.96 12.43
N PHE A 151 10.67 12.87 11.43
CA PHE A 151 10.57 11.73 10.53
C PHE A 151 11.19 12.04 9.16
N THR A 152 11.76 11.00 8.55
CA THR A 152 12.28 10.99 7.19
C THR A 152 11.50 9.94 6.41
N VAL A 153 10.96 10.32 5.25
CA VAL A 153 10.34 9.40 4.30
C VAL A 153 11.39 8.94 3.33
N VAL A 154 11.39 7.64 3.05
CA VAL A 154 12.27 7.01 2.06
C VAL A 154 11.41 6.27 1.05
N VAL A 155 11.71 6.45 -0.23
CA VAL A 155 11.06 5.77 -1.36
C VAL A 155 12.11 4.93 -2.07
N ALA A 156 11.92 3.62 -2.10
CA ALA A 156 12.79 2.67 -2.77
C ALA A 156 12.17 2.27 -4.12
N LEU A 157 12.86 2.62 -5.20
CA LEU A 157 12.45 2.33 -6.57
C LEU A 157 13.42 1.35 -7.24
N GLN A 158 12.93 0.40 -8.03
CA GLN A 158 13.76 -0.52 -8.78
C GLN A 158 14.08 0.04 -10.18
N GLU A 159 15.38 0.10 -10.53
CA GLU A 159 15.95 0.90 -11.64
C GLU A 159 15.33 0.60 -13.02
N LYS A 160 14.97 -0.66 -13.33
CA LYS A 160 14.50 -1.03 -14.67
C LYS A 160 13.06 -0.60 -15.01
N HIS A 161 12.38 0.10 -14.10
CA HIS A 161 10.94 0.38 -14.21
C HIS A 161 10.55 1.84 -13.87
N PHE A 162 11.48 2.77 -13.66
CA PHE A 162 11.14 4.15 -13.31
C PHE A 162 11.10 5.10 -14.52
N GLY A 163 10.25 6.14 -14.43
CA GLY A 163 10.18 7.25 -15.38
C GLY A 163 8.87 7.37 -16.16
N TYR A 164 8.12 6.28 -16.31
CA TYR A 164 6.84 6.28 -17.05
C TYR A 164 5.74 5.59 -16.27
N ARG A 165 4.60 6.27 -16.15
CA ARG A 165 3.36 5.70 -15.64
C ARG A 165 2.34 5.63 -16.77
N VAL A 166 1.58 4.55 -16.83
CA VAL A 166 0.43 4.48 -17.74
C VAL A 166 -0.63 5.46 -17.25
N LYS A 167 -0.79 6.57 -17.97
CA LYS A 167 -1.88 7.51 -17.73
C LYS A 167 -3.17 6.97 -18.34
N ILE A 168 -4.21 6.90 -17.52
CA ILE A 168 -5.52 6.40 -17.94
C ILE A 168 -6.12 7.37 -18.98
N PRO A 169 -6.53 6.89 -20.17
CA PRO A 169 -7.12 7.74 -21.20
C PRO A 169 -8.40 8.45 -20.73
N GLU A 170 -8.63 9.68 -21.21
CA GLU A 170 -9.77 10.53 -20.79
C GLU A 170 -11.14 9.87 -21.00
N ARG A 171 -11.28 9.00 -22.00
CA ARG A 171 -12.52 8.22 -22.21
C ARG A 171 -12.92 7.35 -21.01
N PHE A 172 -11.94 6.92 -20.20
CA PHE A 172 -12.21 6.17 -18.97
C PHE A 172 -12.39 7.08 -17.76
N GLN A 173 -11.94 8.34 -17.84
CA GLN A 173 -12.18 9.34 -16.79
C GLN A 173 -13.67 9.74 -16.74
N ASN A 174 -14.36 9.71 -17.88
CA ASN A 174 -15.80 9.96 -18.01
C ASN A 174 -16.61 8.65 -18.03
N LEU A 175 -16.87 8.08 -16.85
CA LEU A 175 -17.55 6.78 -16.67
C LEU A 175 -19.00 6.70 -17.17
N ASN A 176 -19.61 7.81 -17.61
CA ASN A 176 -20.97 7.80 -18.14
C ASN A 176 -21.13 6.86 -19.35
N THR A 177 -20.06 6.64 -20.12
CA THR A 177 -20.05 5.76 -21.30
C THR A 177 -19.88 4.28 -20.95
N THR A 178 -19.40 3.95 -19.74
CA THR A 178 -19.08 2.56 -19.32
C THR A 178 -19.98 2.02 -18.19
N ARG A 179 -20.93 2.81 -17.67
CA ARG A 179 -21.80 2.41 -16.53
C ARG A 179 -22.50 1.06 -16.71
N THR A 180 -23.06 0.80 -17.88
CA THR A 180 -23.77 -0.45 -18.18
C THR A 180 -22.84 -1.66 -18.28
N SER A 181 -21.52 -1.47 -18.44
CA SER A 181 -20.53 -2.54 -18.57
C SER A 181 -19.60 -2.71 -17.37
N LEU A 182 -19.64 -1.84 -16.35
CA LEU A 182 -18.73 -1.94 -15.19
C LEU A 182 -18.88 -3.27 -14.45
N LEU A 183 -20.12 -3.65 -14.14
CA LEU A 183 -20.39 -4.93 -13.48
C LEU A 183 -20.11 -6.11 -14.41
N ASP A 184 -20.17 -5.92 -15.73
CA ASP A 184 -19.88 -6.99 -16.70
C ASP A 184 -18.43 -7.44 -16.67
N PHE A 185 -17.50 -6.57 -16.28
CA PHE A 185 -16.08 -6.94 -16.17
C PHE A 185 -15.81 -7.89 -15.01
N PHE A 186 -16.69 -7.92 -14.01
CA PHE A 186 -16.53 -8.63 -12.73
C PHE A 186 -17.68 -9.62 -12.45
N LYS A 187 -18.37 -10.05 -13.51
CA LYS A 187 -19.47 -11.05 -13.44
C LYS A 187 -18.98 -12.43 -13.02
N ASP A 188 -17.83 -12.84 -13.53
CA ASP A 188 -17.21 -14.11 -13.22
C ASP A 188 -16.47 -14.02 -11.87
N ASP A 189 -16.15 -15.15 -11.24
CA ASP A 189 -15.39 -15.19 -9.97
C ASP A 189 -13.90 -15.55 -10.15
N GLU A 190 -13.44 -15.63 -11.41
CA GLU A 190 -12.04 -15.88 -11.83
C GLU A 190 -11.24 -14.57 -11.89
N TRP A 191 -11.25 -13.82 -10.80
CA TRP A 191 -10.39 -12.66 -10.61
C TRP A 191 -10.15 -12.39 -9.12
N ARG A 192 -9.04 -11.73 -8.80
CA ARG A 192 -8.69 -11.26 -7.46
C ARG A 192 -8.14 -9.85 -7.54
N ILE A 193 -8.24 -9.10 -6.44
CA ILE A 193 -7.62 -7.78 -6.31
C ILE A 193 -6.55 -7.77 -5.23
N HIS A 194 -5.74 -6.72 -5.20
CA HIS A 194 -4.74 -6.59 -4.14
C HIS A 194 -5.45 -6.42 -2.78
N PRO A 195 -5.19 -7.29 -1.79
CA PRO A 195 -5.97 -7.32 -0.56
C PRO A 195 -5.73 -6.11 0.36
N ASP A 196 -4.53 -5.52 0.30
CA ASP A 196 -4.14 -4.42 1.19
C ASP A 196 -4.38 -3.02 0.60
N TRP A 197 -4.77 -2.90 -0.68
CA TRP A 197 -4.94 -1.59 -1.32
C TRP A 197 -6.33 -1.02 -1.05
N LEU A 198 -6.39 0.28 -0.78
CA LEU A 198 -7.66 0.98 -0.59
C LEU A 198 -8.25 1.36 -1.95
N TYR A 199 -9.15 0.53 -2.46
CA TYR A 199 -9.96 0.89 -3.63
C TYR A 199 -11.06 1.86 -3.22
N CYS A 200 -12.01 1.39 -2.41
CA CYS A 200 -13.10 2.13 -1.77
C CYS A 200 -13.36 1.49 -0.39
N ARG A 201 -13.57 2.31 0.64
CA ARG A 201 -14.00 1.85 1.98
C ARG A 201 -14.89 2.89 2.66
N TYR A 202 -15.76 2.45 3.56
CA TYR A 202 -16.48 3.38 4.43
C TYR A 202 -15.54 4.10 5.42
N ALA A 203 -15.75 5.40 5.63
CA ALA A 203 -14.94 6.20 6.54
C ALA A 203 -15.17 5.84 8.01
N TYR A 204 -16.34 5.27 8.31
CA TYR A 204 -16.70 4.77 9.64
C TYR A 204 -17.15 3.32 9.52
N ASP A 205 -16.66 2.49 10.43
CA ASP A 205 -17.13 1.12 10.57
C ASP A 205 -18.34 1.13 11.52
N ASP A 206 -19.53 1.34 10.94
CA ASP A 206 -20.81 1.36 11.67
C ASP A 206 -21.35 -0.06 11.96
N GLY A 207 -20.53 -1.12 11.80
CA GLY A 207 -20.84 -2.51 12.16
C GLY A 207 -21.21 -3.42 10.99
N ASP A 208 -22.20 -4.31 11.18
CA ASP A 208 -22.53 -5.44 10.28
C ASP A 208 -22.82 -5.07 8.81
N ASN A 209 -23.13 -3.80 8.52
CA ASN A 209 -23.42 -3.29 7.17
C ASN A 209 -22.20 -2.68 6.45
N THR A 210 -21.06 -2.51 7.12
CA THR A 210 -19.83 -1.89 6.59
C THR A 210 -18.66 -2.87 6.52
N SER A 211 -18.77 -4.05 7.15
CA SER A 211 -17.74 -5.10 7.14
C SER A 211 -17.98 -6.13 6.04
N PHE A 212 -16.98 -6.33 5.17
CA PHE A 212 -17.01 -7.31 4.08
C PHE A 212 -16.12 -8.52 4.39
N LYS A 213 -16.51 -9.70 3.89
CA LYS A 213 -15.72 -10.94 4.07
C LYS A 213 -14.45 -10.96 3.22
N THR A 214 -14.54 -10.38 2.02
CA THR A 214 -13.45 -10.34 1.05
C THR A 214 -13.32 -8.93 0.46
N PRO A 215 -12.10 -8.49 0.09
CA PRO A 215 -11.90 -7.24 -0.65
C PRO A 215 -12.71 -7.19 -1.95
N GLU A 216 -12.90 -8.34 -2.60
CA GLU A 216 -13.69 -8.46 -3.83
C GLU A 216 -15.18 -8.15 -3.60
N ASP A 217 -15.75 -8.57 -2.47
CA ASP A 217 -17.14 -8.26 -2.10
C ASP A 217 -17.32 -6.77 -1.81
N GLU A 218 -16.36 -6.16 -1.11
CA GLU A 218 -16.31 -4.71 -0.84
C GLU A 218 -16.30 -3.92 -2.16
N LEU A 219 -15.42 -4.30 -3.08
CA LEU A 219 -15.35 -3.69 -4.41
C LEU A 219 -16.67 -3.86 -5.18
N LYS A 220 -17.23 -5.08 -5.24
CA LYS A 220 -18.52 -5.34 -5.92
C LYS A 220 -19.64 -4.47 -5.34
N HIS A 221 -19.66 -4.25 -4.03
CA HIS A 221 -20.61 -3.37 -3.35
C HIS A 221 -20.49 -1.92 -3.82
N PHE A 222 -19.28 -1.36 -3.80
CA PHE A 222 -19.06 0.02 -4.25
C PHE A 222 -19.32 0.21 -5.74
N LEU A 223 -18.97 -0.77 -6.59
CA LEU A 223 -19.30 -0.73 -8.02
C LEU A 223 -20.81 -0.69 -8.28
N LYS A 224 -21.60 -1.49 -7.55
CA LYS A 224 -23.07 -1.46 -7.62
C LYS A 224 -23.63 -0.11 -7.17
N ARG A 225 -23.07 0.48 -6.12
CA ARG A 225 -23.47 1.80 -5.60
C ARG A 225 -23.19 2.89 -6.63
N ILE A 226 -21.97 2.92 -7.17
CA ILE A 226 -21.53 3.85 -8.23
C ILE A 226 -22.42 3.74 -9.48
N SER A 227 -22.86 2.53 -9.83
CA SER A 227 -23.76 2.32 -10.97
C SER A 227 -25.18 2.86 -10.77
N LYS A 228 -25.65 3.01 -9.52
CA LYS A 228 -27.02 3.41 -9.18
C LYS A 228 -27.18 4.91 -8.93
N THR A 229 -26.13 5.60 -8.47
CA THR A 229 -26.22 7.03 -8.13
C THR A 229 -26.16 7.89 -9.39
N ASP A 230 -27.21 8.69 -9.62
CA ASP A 230 -27.28 9.61 -10.75
C ASP A 230 -26.20 10.70 -10.66
N ASN A 231 -25.23 10.60 -11.57
CA ASN A 231 -24.56 11.72 -12.22
C ASN A 231 -23.85 12.82 -11.39
N THR A 232 -23.14 12.50 -10.30
CA THR A 232 -22.04 13.38 -9.85
C THR A 232 -20.82 12.61 -9.31
N TRP A 233 -20.02 12.03 -10.22
CA TRP A 233 -18.58 11.84 -9.93
C TRP A 233 -17.83 13.17 -9.70
N ASN A 234 -18.51 14.31 -9.86
CA ASN A 234 -18.01 15.65 -9.54
C ASN A 234 -18.03 15.94 -8.02
N LYS A 235 -18.68 15.11 -7.20
CA LYS A 235 -18.65 15.18 -5.72
C LYS A 235 -17.88 13.99 -5.15
N TRP A 236 -16.69 13.78 -5.70
CA TRP A 236 -15.75 12.76 -5.26
C TRP A 236 -14.50 13.42 -4.68
N PRO A 237 -14.15 13.16 -3.40
CA PRO A 237 -14.95 12.45 -2.40
C PRO A 237 -16.19 13.27 -1.96
N PRO A 238 -17.25 12.63 -1.41
CA PRO A 238 -18.39 13.34 -0.84
C PRO A 238 -17.96 14.20 0.37
N PRO A 239 -18.69 15.27 0.73
CA PRO A 239 -18.39 16.05 1.92
C PRO A 239 -18.42 15.17 3.18
N ARG A 240 -17.36 15.25 3.99
CA ARG A 240 -17.04 14.42 5.19
C ARG A 240 -18.07 14.40 6.34
N PHE A 241 -19.30 14.88 6.14
CA PHE A 241 -20.25 15.24 7.21
C PHE A 241 -21.52 14.37 7.32
N TYR A 242 -21.58 13.20 6.68
CA TYR A 242 -22.73 12.29 6.81
C TYR A 242 -22.30 10.85 7.11
N SER A 243 -23.13 10.11 7.84
CA SER A 243 -22.96 8.70 8.26
C SER A 243 -22.88 7.67 7.11
N GLU A 244 -22.81 8.13 5.87
CA GLU A 244 -22.55 7.31 4.69
C GLU A 244 -21.26 7.73 3.96
N SER A 245 -20.38 8.47 4.64
CA SER A 245 -19.10 8.90 4.11
C SER A 245 -18.25 7.66 3.79
N TYR A 246 -17.83 7.54 2.54
CA TYR A 246 -16.87 6.55 2.09
C TYR A 246 -15.72 7.29 1.41
N ASP A 247 -14.51 6.75 1.56
CA ASP A 247 -13.33 7.22 0.87
C ASP A 247 -13.01 6.24 -0.26
N CYS A 248 -12.70 6.77 -1.44
CA CYS A 248 -12.11 5.92 -2.45
C CYS A 248 -11.04 6.62 -3.25
N ASP A 249 -10.03 5.84 -3.61
CA ASP A 249 -8.97 6.27 -4.49
C ASP A 249 -9.47 6.27 -5.94
N LYS A 250 -9.75 7.47 -6.44
CA LYS A 250 -10.25 7.66 -7.80
C LYS A 250 -9.26 7.16 -8.85
N GLU A 251 -7.96 7.36 -8.67
CA GLU A 251 -6.97 7.00 -9.67
C GLU A 251 -6.81 5.48 -9.75
N LEU A 252 -6.75 4.82 -8.60
CA LEU A 252 -6.71 3.37 -8.51
C LEU A 252 -7.99 2.72 -9.06
N MET A 253 -9.16 3.24 -8.72
CA MET A 253 -10.44 2.73 -9.24
C MET A 253 -10.53 2.83 -10.77
N LEU A 254 -10.09 3.95 -11.34
CA LEU A 254 -10.06 4.13 -12.79
C LEU A 254 -9.04 3.19 -13.45
N SER A 255 -7.87 2.98 -12.82
CA SER A 255 -6.84 2.07 -13.30
C SER A 255 -7.36 0.62 -13.31
N LEU A 256 -8.08 0.22 -12.26
CA LEU A 256 -8.70 -1.09 -12.13
C LEU A 256 -9.72 -1.35 -13.25
N ILE A 257 -10.60 -0.38 -13.53
CA ILE A 257 -11.61 -0.49 -14.58
C ILE A 257 -10.96 -0.59 -15.97
N TYR A 258 -9.89 0.20 -16.18
CA TYR A 258 -9.12 0.14 -17.42
C TYR A 258 -8.49 -1.24 -17.62
N ASP A 259 -7.80 -1.76 -16.61
CA ASP A 259 -7.17 -3.09 -16.65
C ASP A 259 -8.22 -4.19 -16.83
N ALA A 260 -9.37 -4.10 -16.16
CA ALA A 260 -10.45 -5.07 -16.30
C ALA A 260 -11.03 -5.11 -17.73
N ASN A 261 -11.10 -3.94 -18.40
CA ASN A 261 -11.50 -3.88 -19.79
C ASN A 261 -10.44 -4.47 -20.74
N MET A 262 -9.16 -4.19 -20.49
CA MET A 262 -8.06 -4.73 -21.32
C MET A 262 -7.90 -6.24 -21.16
N THR A 263 -8.21 -6.77 -19.97
CA THR A 263 -8.05 -8.20 -19.65
C THR A 263 -9.32 -9.04 -19.91
N LYS A 264 -10.46 -8.42 -20.27
CA LYS A 264 -11.75 -9.13 -20.50
C LYS A 264 -11.67 -10.24 -21.54
N GLY A 265 -10.84 -10.05 -22.57
CA GLY A 265 -10.75 -10.96 -23.72
C GLY A 265 -9.51 -11.87 -23.75
N ILE A 266 -8.57 -11.73 -22.81
CA ILE A 266 -7.28 -12.44 -22.90
C ILE A 266 -7.48 -13.95 -22.92
N PHE A 267 -8.44 -14.44 -22.15
CA PHE A 267 -8.72 -15.88 -22.04
C PHE A 267 -9.99 -16.31 -22.78
N THR A 268 -10.67 -15.44 -23.54
CA THR A 268 -11.94 -15.81 -24.18
C THR A 268 -11.77 -16.85 -25.27
N GLU A 269 -10.70 -16.79 -26.06
CA GLU A 269 -10.41 -17.81 -27.08
C GLU A 269 -10.10 -19.16 -26.43
N ALA A 270 -9.29 -19.17 -25.37
CA ALA A 270 -8.99 -20.37 -24.60
C ALA A 270 -10.21 -20.97 -23.88
N LYS A 271 -11.17 -20.14 -23.45
CA LYS A 271 -12.43 -20.57 -22.83
C LYS A 271 -13.46 -21.07 -23.86
N ASN A 272 -13.49 -20.47 -25.04
CA ASN A 272 -14.43 -20.80 -26.12
C ASN A 272 -13.92 -21.90 -27.06
N ASP A 273 -12.67 -22.37 -26.89
CA ASP A 273 -12.17 -23.53 -27.60
C ASP A 273 -12.98 -24.77 -27.19
N THR A 274 -13.92 -25.13 -28.06
CA THR A 274 -14.89 -26.21 -27.88
C THR A 274 -14.27 -27.59 -28.11
N GLU A 275 -13.04 -27.66 -28.62
CA GLU A 275 -12.29 -28.90 -28.72
C GLU A 275 -11.67 -29.29 -27.38
N LYS A 276 -12.50 -29.79 -26.45
CA LYS A 276 -12.08 -30.40 -25.17
C LYS A 276 -10.88 -31.35 -25.30
N LYS A 277 -10.75 -32.04 -26.44
CA LYS A 277 -9.62 -32.94 -26.77
C LYS A 277 -8.28 -32.19 -26.88
N LYS A 278 -8.23 -31.03 -27.55
CA LYS A 278 -7.02 -30.21 -27.67
C LYS A 278 -6.60 -29.61 -26.33
N LYS A 279 -7.58 -29.17 -25.52
CA LYS A 279 -7.31 -28.65 -24.15
C LYS A 279 -6.68 -29.72 -23.25
N THR A 280 -7.27 -30.92 -23.19
CA THR A 280 -6.71 -32.02 -22.37
C THR A 280 -5.39 -32.56 -22.93
N GLU A 281 -5.17 -32.51 -24.24
CA GLU A 281 -3.88 -32.87 -24.84
C GLU A 281 -2.81 -31.81 -24.54
N PHE A 282 -3.15 -30.52 -24.59
CA PHE A 282 -2.25 -29.42 -24.25
C PHE A 282 -1.84 -29.44 -22.76
N GLU A 283 -2.82 -29.62 -21.87
CA GLU A 283 -2.58 -29.81 -20.43
C GLU A 283 -1.69 -31.03 -20.17
N LYS A 284 -1.92 -32.16 -20.86
CA LYS A 284 -1.08 -33.36 -20.74
C LYS A 284 0.32 -33.20 -21.34
N ARG A 285 0.45 -32.41 -22.42
CA ARG A 285 1.69 -32.25 -23.18
C ARG A 285 2.63 -31.20 -22.57
N PHE A 286 2.07 -30.11 -22.05
CA PHE A 286 2.83 -28.99 -21.49
C PHE A 286 2.70 -28.87 -19.97
N GLY A 287 1.79 -29.61 -19.33
CA GLY A 287 1.60 -29.58 -17.88
C GLY A 287 1.01 -28.26 -17.36
N VAL A 288 0.48 -27.39 -18.23
CA VAL A 288 -0.05 -26.09 -17.85
C VAL A 288 -1.45 -26.27 -17.27
N THR A 289 -1.59 -26.07 -15.95
CA THR A 289 -2.87 -26.20 -15.22
C THR A 289 -3.54 -24.87 -14.90
N LEU A 290 -2.76 -23.78 -14.90
CA LEU A 290 -3.22 -22.43 -14.57
C LEU A 290 -2.46 -21.41 -15.41
N ALA A 291 -3.19 -20.48 -16.03
CA ALA A 291 -2.65 -19.29 -16.64
C ALA A 291 -3.32 -18.10 -15.97
N PHE A 292 -2.55 -17.09 -15.61
CA PHE A 292 -3.08 -15.87 -15.02
C PHE A 292 -2.36 -14.64 -15.55
N VAL A 293 -3.03 -13.50 -15.48
CA VAL A 293 -2.46 -12.18 -15.76
C VAL A 293 -2.70 -11.30 -14.55
N ALA A 294 -1.61 -10.89 -13.91
CA ALA A 294 -1.61 -9.86 -12.87
C ALA A 294 -1.25 -8.51 -13.48
N THR A 295 -2.05 -7.48 -13.17
CA THR A 295 -1.89 -6.14 -13.73
C THR A 295 -1.46 -5.14 -12.66
N HIS A 296 -1.07 -3.94 -13.10
CA HIS A 296 -0.55 -2.88 -12.23
C HIS A 296 -1.58 -2.32 -11.23
N SER A 297 -2.89 -2.39 -11.55
CA SER A 297 -3.97 -1.97 -10.65
C SER A 297 -4.26 -2.96 -9.53
N GLY A 298 -3.51 -4.06 -9.44
CA GLY A 298 -3.74 -5.14 -8.47
C GLY A 298 -4.75 -6.19 -8.92
N LEU A 299 -5.31 -6.06 -10.14
CA LEU A 299 -6.20 -7.07 -10.71
C LEU A 299 -5.42 -8.30 -11.18
N THR A 300 -5.82 -9.47 -10.72
CA THR A 300 -5.35 -10.75 -11.25
C THR A 300 -6.53 -11.50 -11.86
N ARG A 301 -6.35 -12.06 -13.06
CA ARG A 301 -7.31 -12.95 -13.73
C ARG A 301 -6.66 -14.29 -14.03
#